data_AF-A0A7X5WVZ5-F1
#
_entry.id   AF-A0A7X5WVZ5-F1
#
_cell.length_a   1.000
_cell.length_b   1.000
_cell.length_c   1.000
_cell.angle_alpha   90.00
_cell.angle_beta   90.00
_cell.angle_gamma   90.00
#
_symmetry.space_group_name_H-M   'P 1'
#
loop_
_entity.id
_entity.type
_entity.pdbx_description
1 polymer ?
#
loop_
_entity_poly.entity_id
_entity_poly.type
_entity_poly.pdbx_seq_one_letter_code
_entity_poly.pdbx_strand_id
1 'polypeptide(L)' 'DTWQHMGLEGSGRIARVVIHPYDPDVVYVGVMGHGYSTQTIRGVHRTTDGGETWEQILFVDE' A
#
# COMPACT_ATOMS: atom_id res chain seq x y z
N ASP A 1 19.58 14.24 -3.82
CA ASP A 1 18.31 13.51 -4.04
C ASP A 1 18.51 12.03 -3.79
N THR A 2 18.06 11.55 -2.64
CA THR A 2 18.14 10.16 -2.20
C THR A 2 16.74 9.65 -1.95
N TRP A 3 16.43 8.44 -2.42
CA TRP A 3 15.15 7.80 -2.17
C TRP A 3 15.22 6.99 -0.87
N GLN A 4 14.11 6.98 -0.12
CA GLN A 4 13.92 6.15 1.08
C GLN A 4 12.76 5.17 0.85
N HIS A 5 12.90 3.96 1.38
CA HIS A 5 11.83 2.97 1.37
C HIS A 5 10.77 3.31 2.42
N MET A 6 9.51 3.43 2.00
CA MET A 6 8.40 3.91 2.84
C MET A 6 7.37 2.81 3.13
N GLY A 7 7.84 1.60 3.49
CA GLY A 7 6.97 0.49 3.92
C GLY A 7 6.39 -0.37 2.79
N LEU A 8 5.29 -1.10 3.10
CA LEU A 8 4.67 -2.12 2.23
C LEU A 8 5.64 -3.22 1.76
N GLU A 9 6.60 -3.59 2.60
CA GLU A 9 7.55 -4.65 2.29
C GLU A 9 6.82 -5.99 2.12
N GLY A 10 7.21 -6.76 1.10
CA GLY A 10 6.53 -8.02 0.76
C GLY A 10 5.24 -7.87 -0.05
N SER A 11 4.79 -6.65 -0.36
CA SER A 11 3.59 -6.38 -1.17
C SER A 11 3.66 -6.93 -2.60
N GLY A 12 4.88 -7.16 -3.12
CA GLY A 12 5.10 -7.69 -4.45
C GLY A 12 4.65 -6.71 -5.52
N ARG A 13 3.43 -6.89 -6.05
CA ARG A 13 2.90 -6.07 -7.14
C ARG A 13 1.91 -5.02 -6.62
N ILE A 14 2.15 -3.77 -6.99
CA ILE A 14 1.22 -2.65 -6.75
C ILE A 14 0.40 -2.42 -8.02
N ALA A 15 -0.93 -2.47 -7.92
CA ALA A 15 -1.83 -2.19 -9.04
C ALA A 15 -2.05 -0.70 -9.25
N ARG A 16 -2.12 0.07 -8.15
CA ARG A 16 -2.46 1.49 -8.18
C ARG A 16 -1.98 2.20 -6.93
N VAL A 17 -1.57 3.46 -7.12
CA VAL A 17 -1.32 4.42 -6.05
C VAL A 17 -2.19 5.65 -6.32
N VAL A 18 -2.88 6.16 -5.31
CA VAL A 18 -3.70 7.37 -5.39
C VAL A 18 -3.41 8.25 -4.19
N ILE A 19 -3.00 9.48 -4.44
CA ILE A 19 -2.75 10.50 -3.42
C ILE A 19 -4.02 11.36 -3.32
N HIS A 20 -4.43 11.68 -2.09
CA HIS A 20 -5.58 12.56 -1.87
C HIS A 20 -5.30 13.97 -2.43
N PRO A 21 -6.24 14.59 -3.17
CA PRO A 21 -5.96 15.81 -3.94
C PRO A 21 -5.71 17.07 -3.10
N TYR A 22 -6.11 17.05 -1.82
CA TYR A 22 -5.99 18.19 -0.91
C TYR A 22 -5.12 17.92 0.31
N ASP A 23 -4.65 16.69 0.48
CA ASP A 23 -3.86 16.28 1.63
C ASP A 23 -2.86 15.20 1.18
N PRO A 24 -1.60 15.58 0.89
CA PRO A 24 -0.62 14.66 0.32
C PRO A 24 -0.18 13.57 1.30
N ASP A 25 -0.45 13.71 2.60
CA ASP A 25 -0.11 12.71 3.60
C ASP A 25 -1.08 11.51 3.57
N VAL A 26 -2.24 11.69 2.93
CA VAL A 26 -3.22 10.62 2.74
C VAL A 26 -3.03 9.94 1.38
N VAL A 27 -2.57 8.69 1.40
CA VAL A 27 -2.30 7.90 0.19
C VAL A 27 -2.96 6.52 0.30
N TYR A 28 -3.52 6.06 -0.81
CA TYR A 28 -4.11 4.73 -0.96
C TYR A 28 -3.31 3.89 -1.96
N VAL A 29 -3.05 2.64 -1.60
CA VAL A 29 -2.28 1.70 -2.42
C VAL A 29 -3.04 0.39 -2.57
N GLY A 30 -3.25 -0.05 -3.81
CA GLY A 30 -3.81 -1.36 -4.13
C GLY A 30 -2.71 -2.41 -4.28
N VAL A 31 -2.61 -3.33 -3.31
CA VAL A 31 -1.61 -4.40 -3.28
C VAL A 31 -2.20 -5.69 -3.86
N MET A 32 -1.58 -6.22 -4.92
CA MET A 32 -1.95 -7.49 -5.54
C MET A 32 -1.18 -8.69 -4.98
N GLY A 33 -0.05 -8.49 -4.30
CA GLY A 33 0.79 -9.59 -3.84
C GLY A 33 1.54 -10.31 -4.96
N HIS A 34 2.21 -11.40 -4.61
CA HIS A 34 2.83 -12.34 -5.55
C HIS A 34 1.78 -13.21 -6.26
N GLY A 35 1.98 -13.58 -7.53
CA GLY A 35 0.92 -14.14 -8.38
C GLY A 35 0.44 -15.57 -8.07
N TYR A 36 1.13 -16.34 -7.22
CA TYR A 36 0.90 -17.79 -7.08
C TYR A 36 0.86 -18.29 -5.62
N SER A 37 0.75 -17.39 -4.64
CA SER A 37 0.70 -17.74 -3.22
C SER A 37 -0.39 -16.97 -2.49
N THR A 38 -1.02 -17.60 -1.50
CA THR A 38 -1.92 -16.93 -0.55
C THR A 38 -1.11 -15.94 0.28
N GLN A 39 -1.63 -14.71 0.45
CA GLN A 39 -0.91 -13.61 1.09
C GLN A 39 -1.89 -12.65 1.75
N THR A 40 -1.72 -12.47 3.05
CA THR A 40 -2.56 -11.58 3.86
C THR A 40 -2.37 -10.10 3.51
N ILE A 41 -1.25 -9.73 2.89
CA ILE A 41 -0.94 -8.34 2.54
C ILE A 41 -1.74 -7.80 1.34
N ARG A 42 -2.45 -8.67 0.60
CA ARG A 42 -3.31 -8.23 -0.50
C ARG A 42 -4.44 -7.34 0.00
N GLY A 43 -4.84 -6.39 -0.84
CA GLY A 43 -5.95 -5.49 -0.56
C GLY A 43 -5.60 -4.03 -0.70
N VAL A 44 -6.37 -3.18 -0.03
CA VAL A 44 -6.16 -1.73 -0.06
C VAL A 44 -5.50 -1.30 1.24
N HIS A 45 -4.36 -0.63 1.10
CA HIS A 45 -3.63 -0.01 2.19
C HIS A 45 -3.81 1.51 2.13
N ARG A 46 -3.86 2.13 3.30
CA ARG A 46 -3.94 3.58 3.47
C ARG A 46 -2.86 4.04 4.44
N THR A 47 -2.23 5.15 4.12
CA THR A 47 -1.46 5.97 5.06
C THR A 47 -2.17 7.31 5.26
N THR A 48 -1.94 7.94 6.41
CA THR A 48 -2.33 9.32 6.71
C THR A 48 -1.15 10.14 7.26
N ASP A 49 0.07 9.63 7.09
CA ASP A 49 1.33 10.21 7.59
C ASP A 49 2.41 10.25 6.49
N GLY A 50 2.00 10.31 5.22
CA GLY A 50 2.93 10.40 4.09
C GLY A 50 3.67 9.09 3.78
N GLY A 51 3.20 7.96 4.33
CA GLY A 51 3.74 6.62 4.09
C GLY A 51 4.70 6.12 5.16
N GLU A 52 4.82 6.80 6.30
CA GLU A 52 5.57 6.29 7.45
C GLU A 52 4.92 5.02 8.00
N THR A 53 3.58 5.00 8.07
CA THR A 53 2.80 3.83 8.47
C THR A 53 1.66 3.53 7.49
N TRP A 54 1.31 2.24 7.41
CA TRP A 54 0.27 1.75 6.52
C TRP A 54 -0.73 0.89 7.26
N GLU A 55 -2.01 1.18 7.06
CA GLU A 55 -3.14 0.42 7.56
C GLU A 55 -3.83 -0.32 6.40
N GLN A 56 -4.06 -1.62 6.57
CA GLN A 56 -4.83 -2.41 5.62
C GLN A 56 -6.33 -2.19 5.87
N ILE A 57 -6.95 -1.31 5.08
CA ILE A 57 -8.34 -0.87 5.27
C ILE A 57 -9.37 -1.70 4.49
N LEU A 58 -8.91 -2.53 3.55
CA LEU A 58 -9.73 -3.54 2.89
C LEU A 58 -8.89 -4.79 2.64
N PHE A 59 -9.33 -5.92 3.21
CA PHE A 59 -8.80 -7.24 2.93
C PHE A 59 -9.77 -7.97 1.98
N VAL A 60 -9.23 -8.60 0.93
CA VAL A 60 -10.06 -9.26 -0.09
C VAL A 60 -10.27 -10.74 0.25
N ASP A 61 -9.20 -11.52 0.42
CA ASP A 61 -9.20 -12.91 0.91
C ASP A 61 -7.76 -13.47 1.05
N GLU A 62 -7.64 -14.71 1.56
CA GLU A 62 -6.39 -15.51 1.62
C GLU A 62 -6.11 -16.26 0.31
#